data_AF-A0A5M3PXI0-F1
#
_entry.id   AF-A0A5M3PXI0-F1
#
_cell.length_a   1.000
_cell.length_b   1.000
_cell.length_c   1.000
_cell.angle_alpha   90.00
_cell.angle_beta   90.00
_cell.angle_gamma   90.00
#
_symmetry.space_group_name_H-M   'P 1'
#
loop_
_entity.id
_entity.type
_entity.pdbx_description
1 polymer ?
#
loop_
_entity_poly.entity_id
_entity_poly.type
_entity_poly.pdbx_seq_one_letter_code
_entity_poly.pdbx_strand_id
1 'polypeptide(L)' 'MGANQFALSYQMLEDDASGDKKDTVILQALHSVSDHMYVYFEGYLSGSDAANEYSLEGASGDEQSIAAVGAVYYF' A
#
# COMPACT_ATOMS: atom_id res chain seq x y z
N MET A 1 0.73 -19.08 17.02
CA MET A 1 0.72 -18.37 15.72
C MET A 1 2.17 -18.22 15.28
N GLY A 2 2.47 -18.42 13.99
CA GLY A 2 3.86 -18.36 13.50
C GLY A 2 4.43 -16.95 13.55
N ALA A 3 5.76 -16.83 13.49
CA ALA A 3 6.45 -15.53 13.46
C ALA A 3 6.10 -14.69 12.22
N ASN A 4 5.52 -15.28 11.17
CA ASN A 4 5.18 -14.59 9.93
C ASN A 4 3.66 -14.37 9.82
N GLN A 5 3.28 -13.16 9.42
CA GLN A 5 1.91 -12.80 9.08
C GLN A 5 1.88 -12.17 7.69
N PHE A 6 0.88 -12.53 6.90
CA PHE A 6 0.69 -12.01 5.55
C PHE A 6 -0.72 -11.43 5.45
N ALA A 7 -0.83 -10.25 4.83
CA ALA A 7 -2.10 -9.62 4.53
C ALA A 7 -2.15 -9.24 3.05
N LEU A 8 -3.33 -9.39 2.46
CA LEU A 8 -3.66 -8.92 1.13
C LEU A 8 -4.99 -8.18 1.23
N SER A 9 -5.03 -6.95 0.73
CA SER A 9 -6.26 -6.19 0.63
C SER A 9 -6.41 -5.55 -0.74
N TYR A 10 -7.66 -5.33 -1.10
CA TYR A 10 -8.05 -4.59 -2.29
C TYR A 10 -8.99 -3.46 -1.85
N GLN A 11 -8.73 -2.26 -2.34
CA GLN A 11 -9.56 -1.08 -2.12
C GLN A 11 -10.00 -0.52 -3.46
N MET A 12 -11.25 -0.07 -3.54
CA MET A 12 -11.78 0.65 -4.68
C MET A 12 -12.53 1.89 -4.18
N LEU A 13 -12.34 3.01 -4.87
CA LEU A 13 -13.02 4.27 -4.68
C LEU A 13 -13.59 4.72 -6.02
N GLU A 14 -14.81 5.23 -5.99
CA GLU A 14 -15.53 5.77 -7.14
C GLU A 14 -16.01 7.18 -6.77
N ASP A 15 -15.75 8.16 -7.64
CA ASP A 15 -16.25 9.53 -7.49
C ASP A 15 -17.52 9.71 -8.33
N ASP A 16 -18.66 9.94 -7.67
CA ASP A 16 -19.96 10.11 -8.33
C ASP A 16 -20.00 11.34 -9.28
N ALA A 17 -19.19 12.38 -9.02
CA ALA A 17 -19.24 13.63 -9.76
C ALA A 17 -18.43 13.60 -11.06
N SER A 18 -17.23 13.02 -11.03
CA SER A 18 -16.39 12.86 -12.24
C SER A 18 -16.59 11.51 -12.93
N GLY A 19 -17.09 10.50 -12.20
CA GLY A 19 -17.13 9.11 -12.65
C GLY A 19 -15.77 8.42 -12.58
N ASP A 20 -14.74 9.08 -12.03
CA ASP A 20 -13.40 8.53 -11.95
C ASP A 20 -13.35 7.39 -10.93
N LYS A 21 -12.56 6.37 -11.26
CA LYS A 21 -12.29 5.23 -10.40
C LYS A 21 -10.85 5.21 -9.97
N LYS A 22 -10.64 4.68 -8.77
CA LYS A 22 -9.33 4.44 -8.19
C LYS A 22 -9.34 3.10 -7.48
N ASP A 23 -8.38 2.26 -7.80
CA ASP A 23 -8.19 0.98 -7.12
C ASP A 23 -6.79 0.86 -6.54
N THR A 24 -6.66 0.02 -5.52
CA THR A 24 -5.37 -0.25 -4.88
C THR A 24 -5.32 -1.67 -4.36
N VAL A 25 -4.28 -2.40 -4.77
CA VAL A 25 -3.88 -3.68 -4.19
C VAL A 25 -2.76 -3.43 -3.18
N ILE A 26 -2.94 -3.95 -1.96
CA ILE A 26 -1.97 -3.82 -0.87
C ILE A 26 -1.51 -5.21 -0.45
N LEU A 27 -0.19 -5.38 -0.39
CA LEU A 27 0.49 -6.59 0.04
C LEU A 27 1.31 -6.27 1.28
N GLN A 28 1.08 -6.97 2.38
CA GLN A 28 1.88 -6.81 3.60
C GLN A 28 2.46 -8.16 4.04
N ALA A 29 3.74 -8.14 4.40
CA ALA A 29 4.42 -9.26 5.04
C ALA A 29 5.10 -8.78 6.32
N LEU A 30 4.74 -9.36 7.45
CA LEU A 30 5.27 -9.04 8.77
C LEU A 30 6.00 -10.24 9.35
N HIS A 31 7.16 -9.99 9.96
CA HIS A 31 7.94 -10.97 10.70
C HIS A 31 8.20 -10.49 12.13
N SER A 32 7.65 -11.22 13.10
CA SER A 32 7.95 -11.06 14.53
C SER A 32 9.37 -11.50 14.83
N VAL A 33 10.21 -10.57 15.28
CA VAL A 33 11.60 -10.84 15.69
C VAL A 33 11.67 -11.18 17.18
N SER A 34 10.79 -10.59 17.99
CA SER A 34 10.64 -10.88 19.41
C SER A 34 9.22 -10.56 19.88
N ASP A 35 8.93 -10.81 21.16
CA ASP A 35 7.66 -10.43 21.80
C ASP A 35 7.42 -8.91 21.88
N HIS A 36 8.39 -8.10 21.46
CA HIS A 36 8.35 -6.63 21.52
C HIS A 36 8.70 -5.97 20.18
N MET A 37 9.02 -6.76 19.15
CA MET A 37 9.53 -6.23 17.88
C MET A 37 9.06 -7.02 16.68
N TYR A 38 8.71 -6.30 15.62
CA TYR A 38 8.50 -6.89 14.30
C TYR A 38 9.11 -6.02 13.21
N VAL A 39 9.45 -6.65 12.10
CA VAL A 39 9.80 -6.00 10.84
C VAL A 39 8.70 -6.28 9.83
N TYR A 40 8.53 -5.38 8.86
CA TYR A 40 7.52 -5.54 7.83
C TYR A 40 8.00 -5.01 6.48
N PHE A 41 7.44 -5.60 5.43
CA PHE A 41 7.43 -5.09 4.07
C PHE A 41 5.98 -4.80 3.69
N GLU A 42 5.77 -3.70 2.96
CA GLU A 42 4.48 -3.33 2.41
C GLU A 42 4.62 -2.84 0.98
N GLY A 43 3.72 -3.29 0.11
CA GLY A 43 3.64 -2.90 -1.28
C GLY A 43 2.25 -2.42 -1.65
N TYR A 44 2.18 -1.32 -2.39
CA TYR A 44 0.95 -0.72 -2.89
C TYR A 44 1.05 -0.62 -4.41
N LEU A 45 0.03 -1.12 -5.10
CA LEU A 45 -0.15 -0.96 -6.54
C LEU A 45 -1.50 -0.27 -6.72
N SER A 46 -1.48 0.95 -7.25
CA SER A 46 -2.67 1.79 -7.37
C SER A 46 -2.86 2.25 -8.80
N GLY A 47 -4.11 2.20 -9.28
CA GLY A 47 -4.53 2.71 -10.58
C GLY A 47 -5.61 3.77 -10.43
N SER A 48 -5.79 4.60 -11.45
CA SER A 48 -6.88 5.57 -11.54
C SER A 48 -7.27 5.86 -12.99
N ASP A 49 -8.53 6.20 -13.24
CA ASP A 49 -8.97 6.67 -14.56
C ASP A 49 -8.53 8.12 -14.84
N ALA A 50 -8.16 8.87 -13.79
CA ALA A 50 -7.68 10.25 -13.92
C ALA A 50 -6.18 10.28 -14.27
N ALA A 51 -5.85 10.81 -15.46
CA ALA A 51 -4.50 10.79 -16.04
C ALA A 51 -3.39 11.46 -15.21
N ASN A 52 -3.73 12.27 -14.20
CA ASN A 52 -2.77 12.98 -13.35
C ASN A 52 -3.07 12.79 -11.85
N GLU A 53 -3.72 11.69 -11.48
CA GLU A 53 -4.09 11.40 -10.09
C GLU A 53 -2.86 11.30 -9.18
N TYR A 54 -1.79 10.65 -9.65
CA TYR A 54 -0.57 10.46 -8.89
C TYR A 54 0.54 11.37 -9.40
N SER A 55 1.34 11.92 -8.49
CA SER A 55 2.50 12.74 -8.83
C SER A 55 3.76 12.29 -8.12
N LEU A 56 4.90 12.38 -8.83
CA LEU A 56 6.22 12.06 -8.31
C LEU A 56 7.26 12.96 -8.99
N GLU A 57 7.94 13.80 -8.19
CA GLU A 57 9.09 14.62 -8.62
C GLU A 57 8.90 15.35 -9.97
N GLY A 58 7.72 15.95 -10.18
CA GLY A 58 7.42 16.72 -11.39
C GLY A 58 6.88 15.91 -12.57
N ALA A 59 6.71 14.60 -12.41
CA ALA A 59 5.91 13.75 -13.28
C ALA A 59 4.53 13.50 -12.65
N SER A 60 3.54 13.26 -13.51
CA SER A 60 2.20 12.81 -13.12
C SER A 60 1.76 11.63 -13.98
N GLY A 61 0.87 10.81 -13.43
CA GLY A 61 0.31 9.66 -14.11
C GLY A 61 -0.95 9.12 -13.42
N ASP A 62 -1.51 8.09 -14.04
CA ASP A 62 -2.68 7.32 -13.61
C ASP A 62 -2.31 6.08 -12.77
N GLU A 63 -1.04 5.71 -12.71
CA GLU A 63 -0.54 4.56 -11.96
C GLU A 63 0.49 4.97 -10.90
N GLN A 64 0.45 4.32 -9.73
CA GLN A 64 1.45 4.48 -8.68
C GLN A 64 1.83 3.12 -8.07
N SER A 65 3.13 2.93 -7.84
CA SER A 65 3.66 1.79 -7.10
C SER A 65 4.53 2.29 -5.95
N ILE A 66 4.22 1.86 -4.73
CA ILE A 66 4.99 2.18 -3.52
C ILE A 66 5.46 0.89 -2.88
N ALA A 67 6.73 0.87 -2.45
CA ALA A 67 7.28 -0.19 -1.62
C ALA A 67 7.91 0.42 -0.37
N ALA A 68 7.61 -0.17 0.79
CA ALA A 68 8.12 0.26 2.08
C ALA A 68 8.66 -0.93 2.87
N VAL A 69 9.70 -0.68 3.65
CA VAL A 69 10.21 -1.61 4.67
C VAL A 69 10.30 -0.85 5.99
N GLY A 70 9.95 -1.52 7.08
CA GLY A 70 9.93 -0.88 8.39
C GLY A 70 10.15 -1.86 9.53
N ALA A 71 10.36 -1.30 10.71
CA ALA A 71 10.50 -2.02 11.96
C ALA A 71 9.76 -1.26 13.07
N VAL A 72 9.09 -1.99 13.95
CA VAL A 72 8.36 -1.42 15.09
C VAL A 72 8.81 -2.14 16.35
N TYR A 73 9.08 -1.35 17.39
CA TYR A 73 9.41 -1.81 18.74
C TYR A 73 8.44 -1.19 19.74
N TYR A 74 7.93 -1.98 20.69
CA TYR A 74 7.08 -1.52 21.78
C TYR A 74 7.64 -1.94 23.14
N PHE A 75 7.35 -1.14 24.17
CA PHE A 75 7.91 -1.24 25.52
C PHE A 75 6.85 -1.63 26.57
#